data_AF-A0A8J6UEP2-F1
#
_entry.id   AF-A0A8J6UEP2-F1
#
_cell.length_a   1.000
_cell.length_b   1.000
_cell.length_c   1.000
_cell.angle_alpha   90.00
_cell.angle_beta   90.00
_cell.angle_gamma   90.00
#
_symmetry.space_group_name_H-M   'P 1'
#
loop_
_entity.id
_entity.type
_entity.pdbx_description
1 polymer ?
#
loop_
_entity_poly.entity_id
_entity_poly.type
_entity_poly.pdbx_seq_one_letter_code
_entity_poly.pdbx_strand_id
1 'polypeptide(L)'
;MDPQISMDQAFISKLNDILEENYQNEIFGVKELVKESGVSRSKLHRKLQEITGESSSQFIKNFRLKKAYGLLLNDVSTVSEIAYEVGFRSPSYFVKCFRKRYKCSPGELKSNPQHDEFIAVPNNKLKQLSSFSLKKVMLLGVLVLFICTGAYFIGRLVPEGKGAEQVTLGVLPFKNLSDNESDQYFADGVMDVILSNLSGVEGINVISRTTMEQYRENSKTTPEIAKELDISHILEASVQKQMDKVRIVVQLIDAKHDVHIWSDDFERHYGDIFLMQSEIAREIVKQLEVTLTPTDEIKITEYSTKNVEAYKLYLKGRFFWDRWTEADLKKSVAYFEEAIALDSLYAPAYAGLGACYNVMALRDWFRRKEGIEKAKRYSEKALAIDKNISLAYATLGTIASWYDWNWKQAVKQTEHSIFLEPTNATAYCAYASLLNVLGRRKEAKEYIILAKKYNPNAPMIYSTSSQIYYNEGDFEKSVEETIKAYELGGFSIHYRFYSYIRLHEYDNALKTLKLRFSELQVHHEEIDRIYENSGIEGIVRWYIDQISDLNNYGYYNKARLCMLIGDKKMALDLLEKSYEFRNHNFPKIKYGLDFQPLKSEPRFIALVNKLNME
;
A
#
# COMPACT_ATOMS: atom_id res chain seq x y z
N MET A 1 -12.95 -12.06 48.76
CA MET A 1 -12.31 -11.35 47.64
C MET A 1 -13.37 -11.12 46.59
N ASP A 2 -13.46 -9.90 46.05
CA ASP A 2 -14.39 -9.57 44.98
C ASP A 2 -14.13 -10.48 43.75
N PRO A 3 -15.13 -11.25 43.26
CA PRO A 3 -14.97 -12.14 42.12
C PRO A 3 -14.42 -11.45 40.87
N GLN A 4 -14.75 -10.17 40.68
CA GLN A 4 -14.32 -9.39 39.52
C GLN A 4 -12.81 -9.09 39.57
N ILE A 5 -12.31 -8.70 40.75
CA ILE A 5 -10.87 -8.46 40.98
C ILE A 5 -10.06 -9.74 40.73
N SER A 6 -10.59 -10.90 41.11
CA SER A 6 -9.95 -12.21 40.87
C SER A 6 -9.86 -12.56 39.37
N MET A 7 -10.88 -12.24 38.58
CA MET A 7 -10.88 -12.48 37.13
C MET A 7 -9.95 -11.53 36.37
N ASP A 8 -9.89 -10.26 36.78
CA ASP A 8 -9.01 -9.28 36.14
C ASP A 8 -7.54 -9.55 36.45
N GLN A 9 -7.23 -10.02 37.67
CA GLN A 9 -5.89 -10.52 38.01
C GLN A 9 -5.49 -11.75 37.19
N ALA A 10 -6.40 -12.72 37.02
CA ALA A 10 -6.14 -13.90 36.19
C ALA A 10 -5.92 -13.51 34.71
N PHE A 11 -6.67 -12.52 34.20
CA PHE A 11 -6.51 -12.01 32.85
C PHE A 11 -5.15 -11.35 32.63
N ILE A 12 -4.74 -10.46 33.53
CA ILE A 12 -3.42 -9.81 33.45
C ILE A 12 -2.28 -10.83 33.63
N SER A 13 -2.44 -11.82 34.51
CA SER A 13 -1.46 -12.91 34.67
C SER A 13 -1.26 -13.66 33.36
N LYS A 14 -2.35 -14.10 32.72
CA LYS A 14 -2.29 -14.81 31.43
C LYS A 14 -1.57 -14.00 30.35
N LEU A 15 -1.82 -12.69 30.28
CA LEU A 15 -1.14 -11.83 29.31
C LEU A 15 0.34 -11.64 29.61
N ASN A 16 0.70 -11.53 30.89
CA ASN A 16 2.10 -11.47 31.30
C ASN A 16 2.83 -12.78 31.01
N ASP A 17 2.19 -13.94 31.19
CA ASP A 17 2.79 -15.24 30.88
C ASP A 17 3.09 -15.37 29.38
N ILE A 18 2.14 -14.98 28.52
CA ILE A 18 2.34 -14.93 27.06
C ILE A 18 3.48 -13.97 26.70
N LEU A 19 3.56 -12.81 27.34
CA LEU A 19 4.64 -11.85 27.10
C LEU A 19 5.98 -12.35 27.64
N GLU A 20 6.00 -13.09 28.74
CA GLU A 20 7.21 -13.71 29.30
C GLU A 20 7.82 -14.72 28.33
N GLU A 21 6.98 -15.48 27.63
CA GLU A 21 7.44 -16.45 26.63
C GLU A 21 7.91 -15.78 25.31
N ASN A 22 7.50 -14.54 25.06
CA ASN A 22 7.66 -13.89 23.75
C ASN A 22 8.33 -12.51 23.76
N TYR A 23 8.79 -11.99 24.91
CA TYR A 23 9.27 -10.60 24.99
C TYR A 23 10.51 -10.35 24.13
N GLN A 24 11.36 -11.37 23.93
CA GLN A 24 12.56 -11.30 23.08
C GLN A 24 12.22 -11.25 21.58
N ASN A 25 11.01 -11.64 21.18
CA ASN A 25 10.60 -11.65 19.78
C ASN A 25 10.19 -10.24 19.31
N GLU A 26 11.03 -9.62 18.49
CA GLU A 26 10.81 -8.27 17.93
C GLU A 26 9.58 -8.15 17.01
N ILE A 27 9.05 -9.27 16.49
CA ILE A 27 7.85 -9.32 15.66
C ILE A 27 6.59 -9.39 16.54
N PHE A 28 6.71 -9.89 17.77
CA PHE A 28 5.59 -10.04 18.68
C PHE A 28 5.02 -8.67 19.08
N GLY A 29 3.82 -8.38 18.62
CA GLY A 29 3.07 -7.15 18.87
C GLY A 29 1.62 -7.42 19.25
N VAL A 30 0.74 -6.44 19.04
CA VAL A 30 -0.67 -6.54 19.44
C VAL A 30 -1.41 -7.66 18.70
N LYS A 31 -1.06 -7.91 17.44
CA LYS A 31 -1.69 -8.97 16.63
C LYS A 31 -1.39 -10.36 17.19
N GLU A 32 -0.14 -10.58 17.58
CA GLU A 32 0.33 -11.85 18.14
C GLU A 32 -0.23 -12.03 19.56
N LEU A 33 -0.23 -10.99 20.39
CA LEU A 33 -0.85 -11.04 21.73
C LEU A 33 -2.35 -11.35 21.65
N VAL A 34 -3.07 -10.81 20.66
CA VAL A 34 -4.49 -11.13 20.40
C VAL A 34 -4.66 -12.61 20.04
N LYS A 35 -3.81 -13.12 19.16
CA LYS A 35 -3.82 -14.53 18.73
C LYS A 35 -3.56 -15.47 19.90
N GLU A 36 -2.49 -15.26 20.65
CA GLU A 36 -2.09 -16.13 21.77
C GLU A 36 -3.02 -16.01 23.00
N SER A 37 -3.58 -14.81 23.24
CA SER A 37 -4.52 -14.63 24.35
C SER A 37 -5.88 -15.26 24.09
N GLY A 38 -6.24 -15.51 22.82
CA GLY A 38 -7.55 -16.00 22.40
C GLY A 38 -8.66 -14.95 22.60
N VAL A 39 -8.31 -13.67 22.67
CA VAL A 39 -9.24 -12.56 22.95
C VAL A 39 -9.21 -11.57 21.80
N SER A 40 -10.39 -11.18 21.30
CA SER A 40 -10.49 -10.21 20.20
C SER A 40 -9.78 -8.89 20.53
N ARG A 41 -9.24 -8.23 19.49
CA ARG A 41 -8.45 -7.00 19.64
C ARG A 41 -9.18 -5.89 20.41
N SER A 42 -10.46 -5.68 20.11
CA SER A 42 -11.30 -4.70 20.80
C SER A 42 -11.48 -5.06 22.29
N LYS A 43 -11.72 -6.34 22.60
CA LYS A 43 -11.89 -6.82 23.99
C LYS A 43 -10.58 -6.74 24.78
N LEU A 44 -9.45 -7.08 24.17
CA LEU A 44 -8.12 -6.93 24.78
C LEU A 44 -7.83 -5.46 25.08
N HIS A 45 -8.06 -4.57 24.11
CA HIS A 45 -7.83 -3.14 24.29
C HIS A 45 -8.72 -2.55 25.39
N ARG A 46 -10.03 -2.83 25.35
CA ARG A 46 -10.98 -2.34 26.36
C ARG A 46 -10.64 -2.84 27.76
N LYS A 47 -10.36 -4.14 27.92
CA LYS A 47 -9.98 -4.70 29.24
C LYS A 47 -8.67 -4.14 29.76
N LEU A 48 -7.64 -3.99 28.92
CA LEU A 48 -6.39 -3.36 29.36
C LEU A 48 -6.60 -1.89 29.72
N GLN A 49 -7.39 -1.14 28.94
CA GLN A 49 -7.69 0.25 29.24
C GLN A 49 -8.47 0.40 30.55
N GLU A 50 -9.38 -0.51 30.86
CA GLU A 50 -10.18 -0.53 32.09
C GLU A 50 -9.34 -0.95 33.31
N ILE A 51 -8.50 -1.98 33.18
CA ILE A 51 -7.74 -2.57 34.30
C ILE A 51 -6.46 -1.79 34.59
N THR A 52 -5.73 -1.36 33.54
CA THR A 52 -4.39 -0.77 33.67
C THR A 52 -4.32 0.68 33.20
N GLY A 53 -5.34 1.18 32.48
CA GLY A 53 -5.31 2.50 31.84
C GLY A 53 -4.45 2.53 30.57
N GLU A 54 -3.97 1.39 30.09
CA GLU A 54 -3.02 1.29 28.98
C GLU A 54 -3.65 0.66 27.73
N SER A 55 -3.26 1.16 26.56
CA SER A 55 -3.54 0.47 25.30
C SER A 55 -2.74 -0.83 25.19
N SER A 56 -3.20 -1.79 24.38
CA SER A 56 -2.49 -3.05 24.15
C SER A 56 -1.02 -2.86 23.72
N SER A 57 -0.74 -1.88 22.85
CA SER A 57 0.64 -1.57 22.45
C SER A 57 1.46 -0.97 23.59
N GLN A 58 0.83 -0.16 24.45
CA GLN A 58 1.49 0.46 25.59
C GLN A 58 1.80 -0.58 26.67
N PHE A 59 0.91 -1.55 26.89
CA PHE A 59 1.08 -2.66 27.81
C PHE A 59 2.29 -3.54 27.43
N ILE A 60 2.37 -3.99 26.16
CA ILE A 60 3.52 -4.77 25.66
C ILE A 60 4.83 -3.99 25.83
N LYS A 61 4.83 -2.71 25.45
CA LYS A 61 6.01 -1.86 25.56
C LYS A 61 6.44 -1.66 27.02
N ASN A 62 5.50 -1.45 27.94
CA ASN A 62 5.79 -1.27 29.35
C ASN A 62 6.31 -2.55 30.00
N PHE A 63 5.80 -3.72 29.58
CA PHE A 63 6.34 -5.01 29.98
C PHE A 63 7.81 -5.15 29.56
N ARG A 64 8.13 -4.91 28.28
CA ARG A 64 9.51 -4.95 27.77
C ARG A 64 10.45 -3.96 28.48
N LEU A 65 9.99 -2.74 28.75
CA LEU A 65 10.75 -1.75 29.52
C LEU A 65 11.00 -2.21 30.96
N LYS A 66 10.04 -2.90 31.60
CA LYS A 66 10.22 -3.46 32.95
C LYS A 66 11.24 -4.59 32.96
N LYS A 67 11.26 -5.45 31.93
CA LYS A 67 12.30 -6.47 31.75
C LYS A 67 13.68 -5.85 31.56
N ALA A 68 13.77 -4.84 30.69
CA ALA A 68 15.00 -4.11 30.44
C ALA A 68 15.53 -3.44 31.71
N TYR A 69 14.66 -2.86 32.53
CA TYR A 69 15.03 -2.28 33.82
C TYR A 69 15.71 -3.32 34.73
N GLY A 70 15.16 -4.53 34.83
CA GLY A 70 15.76 -5.63 35.59
C GLY A 70 17.11 -6.08 35.04
N LEU A 71 17.24 -6.21 33.71
CA LEU A 71 18.50 -6.58 33.06
C LEU A 71 19.60 -5.51 33.24
N LEU A 72 19.22 -4.23 33.21
CA LEU A 72 20.14 -3.10 33.42
C LEU A 72 20.73 -3.07 34.83
N LEU A 73 20.00 -3.54 35.84
CA LEU A 73 20.49 -3.62 37.23
C LEU A 73 21.48 -4.78 37.46
N ASN A 74 21.47 -5.81 36.60
CA ASN A 74 22.28 -7.02 36.78
C ASN A 74 23.62 -6.99 35.99
N ASP A 75 23.92 -5.89 35.29
CA ASP A 75 25.24 -5.47 34.76
C ASP A 75 26.05 -6.46 33.88
N VAL A 76 25.43 -7.12 32.90
CA VAL A 76 26.15 -8.07 31.99
C VAL A 76 26.21 -7.63 30.51
N SER A 77 25.36 -6.68 30.06
CA SER A 77 25.23 -6.33 28.64
C SER A 77 25.17 -4.83 28.38
N THR A 78 25.49 -4.41 27.16
CA THR A 78 25.37 -3.00 26.73
C THR A 78 23.91 -2.56 26.62
N VAL A 79 23.65 -1.25 26.70
CA VAL A 79 22.29 -0.70 26.56
C VAL A 79 21.64 -1.09 25.23
N SER A 80 22.43 -1.19 24.16
CA SER A 80 21.95 -1.58 22.83
C SER A 80 21.60 -3.07 22.77
N GLU A 81 22.41 -3.94 23.37
CA GLU A 81 22.13 -5.38 23.46
C GLU A 81 20.85 -5.65 24.25
N ILE A 82 20.69 -5.00 25.41
CA ILE A 82 19.48 -5.15 26.23
C ILE A 82 18.24 -4.67 25.46
N ALA A 83 18.35 -3.63 24.64
CA ALA A 83 17.24 -3.16 23.82
C ALA A 83 16.76 -4.24 22.84
N TYR A 84 17.69 -4.90 22.14
CA TYR A 84 17.35 -6.00 21.23
C TYR A 84 16.86 -7.24 21.98
N GLU A 85 17.52 -7.57 23.10
CA GLU A 85 17.15 -8.72 23.94
C GLU A 85 15.72 -8.63 24.47
N VAL A 86 15.25 -7.43 24.81
CA VAL A 86 13.86 -7.23 25.25
C VAL A 86 12.89 -6.94 24.10
N GLY A 87 13.30 -7.12 22.85
CA GLY A 87 12.45 -7.04 21.66
C GLY A 87 12.18 -5.63 21.12
N PHE A 88 13.08 -4.66 21.36
CA PHE A 88 13.06 -3.36 20.67
C PHE A 88 13.94 -3.38 19.42
N ARG A 89 13.37 -3.02 18.26
CA ARG A 89 14.08 -2.94 16.97
C ARG A 89 15.07 -1.76 16.83
N SER A 90 15.09 -0.85 17.81
CA SER A 90 15.91 0.37 17.77
C SER A 90 16.35 0.77 19.18
N PRO A 91 17.66 0.74 19.46
CA PRO A 91 18.23 1.24 20.72
C PRO A 91 17.87 2.70 21.00
N SER A 92 17.85 3.55 19.97
CA SER A 92 17.47 4.97 20.10
C SER A 92 16.01 5.15 20.51
N TYR A 93 15.10 4.33 19.96
CA TYR A 93 13.69 4.34 20.36
C TYR A 93 13.48 3.76 21.76
N PHE A 94 14.21 2.70 22.11
CA PHE A 94 14.24 2.12 23.45
C PHE A 94 14.64 3.18 24.49
N VAL A 95 15.75 3.89 24.29
CA VAL A 95 16.22 4.96 25.19
C VAL A 95 15.17 6.06 25.36
N LYS A 96 14.52 6.49 24.28
CA LYS A 96 13.44 7.49 24.33
C LYS A 96 12.26 7.01 25.17
N CYS A 97 11.86 5.75 25.01
CA CYS A 97 10.74 5.16 25.74
C CYS A 97 11.08 4.90 27.22
N PHE A 98 12.31 4.48 27.50
CA PHE A 98 12.84 4.28 28.84
C PHE A 98 12.88 5.60 29.62
N ARG A 99 13.45 6.66 29.03
CA ARG A 99 13.44 8.03 29.61
C ARG A 99 12.04 8.54 29.88
N LYS A 100 11.10 8.30 28.95
CA LYS A 100 9.71 8.74 29.14
C LYS A 100 9.07 8.10 30.38
N ARG A 101 9.37 6.82 30.63
CA ARG A 101 8.80 6.01 31.72
C ARG A 101 9.51 6.21 33.06
N TYR A 102 10.84 6.06 33.10
CA TYR A 102 11.63 6.03 34.33
C TYR A 102 12.32 7.36 34.65
N LYS A 103 12.17 8.38 33.79
CA LYS A 103 12.74 9.73 33.96
C LYS A 103 14.27 9.80 33.98
N CYS A 104 14.98 8.68 33.78
CA CYS A 104 16.42 8.59 33.58
C CYS A 104 16.74 7.83 32.27
N SER A 105 17.99 7.92 31.80
CA SER A 105 18.48 7.09 30.70
C SER A 105 18.87 5.69 31.19
N PRO A 106 18.82 4.65 30.32
CA PRO A 106 19.34 3.33 30.66
C PRO A 106 20.81 3.34 31.13
N GLY A 107 21.64 4.21 30.55
CA GLY A 107 23.03 4.39 30.93
C GLY A 107 23.18 5.03 32.32
N GLU A 108 22.36 6.04 32.63
CA GLU A 108 22.31 6.66 33.97
C GLU A 108 21.92 5.65 35.05
N LEU A 109 20.90 4.83 34.80
CA LEU A 109 20.48 3.77 35.73
C LEU A 109 21.60 2.75 35.98
N LYS A 110 22.35 2.41 34.92
CA LYS A 110 23.46 1.45 34.98
C LYS A 110 24.68 2.01 35.74
N SER A 111 24.96 3.31 35.60
CA SER A 111 26.08 3.98 36.27
C SER A 111 25.77 4.40 37.72
N ASN A 112 24.49 4.57 38.07
CA ASN A 112 24.07 4.89 39.44
C ASN A 112 22.73 4.21 39.78
N PRO A 113 22.77 2.99 40.38
CA PRO A 113 21.56 2.24 40.73
C PRO A 113 20.68 2.88 41.81
N GLN A 114 21.11 3.97 42.45
CA GLN A 114 20.37 4.66 43.52
C GLN A 114 19.27 5.62 43.03
N HIS A 115 18.83 5.51 41.77
CA HIS A 115 17.64 6.21 41.28
C HIS A 115 16.34 5.56 41.82
N ASP A 116 16.20 5.56 43.15
CA ASP A 116 14.96 5.25 43.85
C ASP A 116 14.18 6.55 44.06
N GLU A 117 13.27 6.91 43.15
CA GLU A 117 12.13 7.77 43.49
C GLU A 117 10.97 7.59 42.47
N PHE A 118 9.89 6.96 42.96
CA PHE A 118 8.50 6.97 42.50
C PHE A 118 8.11 6.39 41.11
N ILE A 119 7.71 5.11 41.10
CA ILE A 119 6.35 4.71 40.64
C ILE A 119 5.78 3.68 41.62
N ALA A 120 4.92 4.15 42.52
CA ALA A 120 4.10 3.29 43.36
C ALA A 120 3.10 2.51 42.50
N VAL A 121 3.24 1.18 42.51
CA VAL A 121 2.12 0.26 42.26
C VAL A 121 1.25 0.28 43.52
N PRO A 122 -0.10 0.37 43.44
CA PRO A 122 -0.95 0.25 44.63
C PRO A 122 -0.69 -1.09 45.31
N ASN A 123 -0.11 -1.00 46.50
CA ASN A 123 0.33 -2.13 47.29
C ASN A 123 -0.88 -2.71 48.03
N ASN A 124 -1.57 -3.69 47.44
CA ASN A 124 -2.45 -4.56 48.22
C ASN A 124 -1.56 -5.56 48.97
N LYS A 125 -1.37 -5.28 50.26
CA LYS A 125 -0.62 -6.05 51.25
C LYS A 125 -0.78 -7.56 51.07
N LEU A 126 0.25 -8.22 50.56
CA LEU A 126 0.43 -9.66 50.75
C LEU A 126 1.07 -9.87 52.12
N LYS A 127 0.23 -10.23 53.09
CA LYS A 127 0.68 -10.83 54.35
C LYS A 127 1.46 -12.11 54.03
N GLN A 128 2.67 -12.21 54.58
CA GLN A 128 3.38 -13.47 54.77
C GLN A 128 2.42 -14.55 55.26
N LEU A 129 2.34 -15.66 54.52
CA LEU A 129 1.70 -16.87 55.02
C LEU A 129 2.63 -18.06 54.75
N SER A 130 3.08 -18.61 55.87
CA SER A 130 3.80 -19.86 56.08
C SER A 130 3.14 -21.07 55.40
N SER A 131 3.99 -22.05 55.08
CA SER A 131 3.70 -23.44 54.67
C SER A 131 2.26 -23.95 54.85
N PHE A 132 1.58 -24.29 53.75
CA PHE A 132 0.27 -24.94 53.77
C PHE A 132 0.35 -26.45 53.46
N SER A 133 -0.43 -27.25 54.18
CA SER A 133 -0.38 -28.72 54.17
C SER A 133 -1.11 -29.36 52.98
N LEU A 134 -0.58 -30.53 52.54
CA LEU A 134 -0.99 -31.29 51.34
C LEU A 134 -2.50 -31.58 51.21
N LYS A 135 -3.27 -31.58 52.31
CA LYS A 135 -4.70 -31.93 52.26
C LYS A 135 -5.57 -30.89 51.53
N LYS A 136 -5.14 -29.62 51.43
CA LYS A 136 -5.89 -28.57 50.70
C LYS A 136 -5.65 -28.58 49.19
N VAL A 137 -4.49 -29.09 48.74
CA VAL A 137 -4.15 -29.20 47.32
C VAL A 137 -5.00 -30.26 46.62
N MET A 138 -5.29 -31.38 47.29
CA MET A 138 -6.17 -32.42 46.73
C MET A 138 -7.62 -31.96 46.55
N LEU A 139 -8.14 -31.12 47.45
CA LEU A 139 -9.53 -30.65 47.35
C LEU A 139 -9.71 -29.66 46.19
N LEU A 140 -8.70 -28.83 45.90
CA LEU A 140 -8.70 -27.94 44.74
C LEU A 140 -8.62 -28.73 43.42
N GLY A 141 -7.84 -29.82 43.37
CA GLY A 141 -7.70 -30.64 42.17
C GLY A 141 -9.02 -31.25 41.69
N VAL A 142 -9.86 -31.72 42.63
CA VAL A 142 -11.17 -32.31 42.30
C VAL A 142 -12.16 -31.24 41.82
N LEU A 143 -12.11 -30.04 42.39
CA LEU A 143 -12.97 -28.92 41.98
C LEU A 143 -12.61 -28.42 40.57
N VAL A 144 -11.31 -28.34 40.25
CA VAL A 144 -10.83 -27.99 38.91
C VAL A 144 -11.27 -29.02 37.88
N LEU A 145 -11.24 -30.32 38.21
CA LEU A 145 -11.67 -31.38 37.30
C LEU A 145 -13.18 -31.30 36.98
N PHE A 146 -14.00 -30.95 37.96
CA PHE A 146 -15.45 -30.73 37.79
C PHE A 146 -15.76 -29.47 36.96
N ILE A 147 -14.98 -28.41 37.15
CA ILE A 147 -15.11 -27.18 36.36
C ILE A 147 -14.65 -27.41 34.92
N CYS A 148 -13.57 -28.17 34.69
CA CYS A 148 -13.08 -28.51 33.36
C CYS A 148 -14.06 -29.41 32.58
N THR A 149 -14.68 -30.39 33.25
CA THR A 149 -15.69 -31.24 32.61
C THR A 149 -17.00 -30.49 32.36
N GLY A 150 -17.42 -29.60 33.27
CA GLY A 150 -18.54 -28.68 33.04
C GLY A 150 -18.30 -27.71 31.88
N ALA A 151 -17.11 -27.10 31.81
CA ALA A 151 -16.73 -26.21 30.72
C ALA A 151 -16.63 -26.94 29.37
N TYR A 152 -16.19 -28.20 29.35
CA TYR A 152 -16.14 -29.03 28.15
C TYR A 152 -17.53 -29.35 27.59
N PHE A 153 -18.52 -29.60 28.45
CA PHE A 153 -19.90 -29.85 28.02
C PHE A 153 -20.66 -28.57 27.65
N ILE A 154 -20.42 -27.45 28.35
CA ILE A 154 -21.01 -26.14 28.01
C ILE A 154 -20.41 -25.60 26.70
N GLY A 155 -19.12 -25.84 26.43
CA GLY A 155 -18.46 -25.48 25.17
C GLY A 155 -19.01 -26.20 23.93
N ARG A 156 -19.83 -27.26 24.11
CA ARG A 156 -20.54 -27.93 23.01
C ARG A 156 -22.01 -27.50 22.84
N LEU A 157 -22.54 -26.70 23.76
CA LEU A 157 -23.94 -26.21 23.74
C LEU A 157 -24.05 -24.71 23.43
N VAL A 158 -22.92 -23.98 23.34
CA VAL A 158 -22.88 -22.59 22.90
C VAL A 158 -22.55 -22.58 21.41
N PRO A 159 -23.45 -22.11 20.53
CA PRO A 159 -23.11 -21.86 19.13
C PRO A 159 -21.97 -20.85 19.09
N GLU A 160 -20.89 -21.15 18.37
CA GLU A 160 -19.81 -20.19 18.11
C GLU A 160 -20.42 -18.92 17.49
N GLY A 161 -20.42 -17.83 18.25
CA GLY A 161 -20.72 -16.51 17.71
C GLY A 161 -19.64 -16.17 16.69
N LYS A 162 -20.00 -16.16 15.40
CA LYS A 162 -19.16 -15.66 14.30
C LYS A 162 -18.58 -14.30 14.73
N GLY A 163 -17.26 -14.21 14.87
CA GLY A 163 -16.59 -12.91 14.94
C GLY A 163 -16.90 -12.16 13.66
N ALA A 164 -17.25 -10.86 13.74
CA ALA A 164 -17.62 -10.04 12.59
C ALA A 164 -16.63 -10.28 11.43
N GLU A 165 -17.10 -11.01 10.43
CA GLU A 165 -16.33 -11.42 9.27
C GLU A 165 -16.13 -10.15 8.44
N GLN A 166 -14.88 -9.78 8.14
CA GLN A 166 -14.63 -8.63 7.27
C GLN A 166 -15.24 -8.92 5.90
N VAL A 167 -16.19 -8.09 5.47
CA VAL A 167 -16.90 -8.27 4.21
C VAL A 167 -15.98 -7.86 3.07
N THR A 168 -15.63 -8.77 2.17
CA THR A 168 -14.91 -8.43 0.94
C THR A 168 -15.91 -8.32 -0.20
N LEU A 169 -16.10 -7.13 -0.75
CA LEU A 169 -17.11 -6.81 -1.76
C LEU A 169 -16.43 -6.54 -3.11
N GLY A 170 -16.79 -7.30 -4.14
CA GLY A 170 -16.48 -6.95 -5.54
C GLY A 170 -17.63 -6.15 -6.15
N VAL A 171 -17.35 -4.97 -6.71
CA VAL A 171 -18.36 -4.22 -7.48
C VAL A 171 -18.12 -4.46 -8.96
N LEU A 172 -19.02 -5.16 -9.63
CA LEU A 172 -18.90 -5.42 -11.06
C LEU A 172 -19.11 -4.13 -11.87
N PRO A 173 -18.48 -4.01 -13.05
CA PRO A 173 -18.67 -2.85 -13.91
C PRO A 173 -20.13 -2.64 -14.27
N PHE A 174 -20.63 -1.43 -14.02
CA PHE A 174 -22.05 -1.15 -14.21
C PHE A 174 -22.41 -1.20 -15.70
N LYS A 175 -23.48 -1.93 -16.01
CA LYS A 175 -24.02 -2.04 -17.38
C LYS A 175 -24.70 -0.73 -17.77
N ASN A 176 -24.32 -0.15 -18.91
CA ASN A 176 -25.07 0.96 -19.48
C ASN A 176 -26.28 0.41 -20.26
N LEU A 177 -27.48 0.72 -19.80
CA LEU A 177 -28.75 0.37 -20.48
C LEU A 177 -29.41 1.61 -21.11
N SER A 178 -28.67 2.70 -21.25
CA SER A 178 -29.12 3.92 -21.93
C SER A 178 -29.05 3.73 -23.44
N ASP A 179 -29.87 4.49 -24.18
CA ASP A 179 -29.92 4.44 -25.66
C ASP A 179 -28.59 4.88 -26.32
N ASN A 180 -27.75 5.61 -25.59
CA ASN A 180 -26.47 6.11 -26.07
C ASN A 180 -25.30 5.37 -25.41
N GLU A 181 -24.58 4.57 -26.21
CA GLU A 181 -23.37 3.85 -25.76
C GLU A 181 -22.30 4.80 -25.20
N SER A 182 -22.26 6.05 -25.67
CA SER A 182 -21.31 7.05 -25.16
C SER A 182 -21.57 7.48 -23.72
N ASP A 183 -22.68 7.08 -23.08
CA ASP A 183 -22.93 7.30 -21.65
C ASP A 183 -22.27 6.24 -20.73
N GLN A 184 -21.46 5.32 -21.26
CA GLN A 184 -20.73 4.35 -20.42
C GLN A 184 -19.86 5.03 -19.34
N TYR A 185 -19.25 6.20 -19.64
CA TYR A 185 -18.49 6.96 -18.64
C TYR A 185 -19.36 7.37 -17.43
N PHE A 186 -20.67 7.53 -17.63
CA PHE A 186 -21.58 7.91 -16.57
C PHE A 186 -21.87 6.71 -15.66
N ALA A 187 -22.20 5.54 -16.24
CA ALA A 187 -22.38 4.31 -15.47
C ALA A 187 -21.13 3.98 -14.64
N ASP A 188 -19.97 4.06 -15.29
CA ASP A 188 -18.65 3.92 -14.71
C ASP A 188 -18.37 4.92 -13.58
N GLY A 189 -18.78 6.18 -13.76
CA GLY A 189 -18.58 7.20 -12.75
C GLY A 189 -19.51 7.07 -11.56
N VAL A 190 -20.73 6.56 -11.75
CA VAL A 190 -21.62 6.22 -10.62
C VAL A 190 -21.08 5.04 -9.84
N MET A 191 -20.57 4.02 -10.52
CA MET A 191 -19.86 2.90 -9.90
C MET A 191 -18.69 3.39 -9.03
N ASP A 192 -17.85 4.30 -9.53
CA ASP A 192 -16.71 4.84 -8.80
C ASP A 192 -17.09 5.50 -7.49
N VAL A 193 -18.18 6.27 -7.46
CA VAL A 193 -18.61 6.94 -6.23
C VAL A 193 -19.23 5.98 -5.25
N ILE A 194 -20.05 5.02 -5.70
CA ILE A 194 -20.56 3.97 -4.81
C ILE A 194 -19.38 3.19 -4.22
N LEU A 195 -18.39 2.83 -5.03
CA LEU A 195 -17.17 2.16 -4.59
C LEU A 195 -16.40 3.01 -3.56
N SER A 196 -16.24 4.31 -3.80
CA SER A 196 -15.57 5.23 -2.88
C SER A 196 -16.31 5.35 -1.54
N ASN A 197 -17.64 5.48 -1.59
CA ASN A 197 -18.49 5.57 -0.40
C ASN A 197 -18.38 4.30 0.45
N LEU A 198 -18.37 3.12 -0.20
CA LEU A 198 -18.26 1.82 0.46
C LEU A 198 -16.83 1.52 0.95
N SER A 199 -15.81 1.94 0.22
CA SER A 199 -14.39 1.73 0.59
C SER A 199 -14.00 2.46 1.88
N GLY A 200 -14.75 3.51 2.24
CA GLY A 200 -14.53 4.29 3.44
C GLY A 200 -15.16 3.70 4.72
N VAL A 201 -16.00 2.67 4.61
CA VAL A 201 -16.79 2.07 5.70
C VAL A 201 -15.99 1.01 6.45
N GLU A 202 -15.88 1.15 7.77
CA GLU A 202 -15.21 0.14 8.59
C GLU A 202 -15.95 -1.21 8.52
N GLY A 203 -15.22 -2.28 8.17
CA GLY A 203 -15.80 -3.63 8.04
C GLY A 203 -16.06 -4.07 6.60
N ILE A 204 -15.98 -3.15 5.62
CA ILE A 204 -16.06 -3.47 4.19
C ILE A 204 -14.67 -3.31 3.55
N ASN A 205 -14.24 -4.31 2.80
CA ASN A 205 -13.05 -4.27 1.95
C ASN A 205 -13.51 -4.38 0.49
N VAL A 206 -13.56 -3.24 -0.20
CA VAL A 206 -14.03 -3.20 -1.59
C VAL A 206 -12.87 -3.50 -2.53
N ILE A 207 -13.08 -4.43 -3.47
CA ILE A 207 -12.15 -4.70 -4.56
C ILE A 207 -12.18 -3.53 -5.53
N SER A 208 -11.00 -3.13 -6.02
CA SER A 208 -10.92 -1.97 -6.90
C SER A 208 -11.75 -2.12 -8.17
N ARG A 209 -12.19 -0.98 -8.67
CA ARG A 209 -12.83 -0.85 -9.97
C ARG A 209 -12.02 -1.52 -11.08
N THR A 210 -10.72 -1.24 -11.16
CA THR A 210 -9.88 -1.75 -12.24
C THR A 210 -9.67 -3.27 -12.19
N THR A 211 -9.67 -3.86 -10.98
CA THR A 211 -9.68 -5.32 -10.81
C THR A 211 -10.98 -5.92 -11.31
N MET A 212 -12.11 -5.27 -11.04
CA MET A 212 -13.42 -5.75 -11.46
C MET A 212 -13.71 -5.49 -12.95
N GLU A 213 -13.01 -4.53 -13.57
CA GLU A 213 -13.16 -4.15 -14.98
C GLU A 213 -12.97 -5.32 -15.96
N GLN A 214 -12.09 -6.28 -15.64
CA GLN A 214 -11.85 -7.48 -16.46
C GLN A 214 -13.07 -8.42 -16.56
N TYR A 215 -14.08 -8.23 -15.71
CA TYR A 215 -15.32 -9.00 -15.69
C TYR A 215 -16.47 -8.27 -16.40
N ARG A 216 -16.22 -7.13 -17.07
CA ARG A 216 -17.26 -6.38 -17.80
C ARG A 216 -17.95 -7.20 -18.88
N GLU A 217 -17.18 -7.94 -19.67
CA GLU A 217 -17.67 -8.72 -20.81
C GLU A 217 -17.32 -10.21 -20.73
N ASN A 218 -16.85 -10.68 -19.56
CA ASN A 218 -16.44 -12.06 -19.43
C ASN A 218 -17.61 -12.98 -19.04
N SER A 219 -17.46 -14.27 -19.33
CA SER A 219 -18.47 -15.30 -19.11
C SER A 219 -18.31 -16.06 -17.78
N LYS A 220 -17.47 -15.59 -16.86
CA LYS A 220 -17.23 -16.25 -15.58
C LYS A 220 -18.46 -16.06 -14.68
N THR A 221 -18.78 -17.11 -13.95
CA THR A 221 -19.85 -17.14 -12.96
C THR A 221 -19.43 -16.45 -11.66
N THR A 222 -20.39 -15.96 -10.88
CA THR A 222 -20.16 -15.32 -9.57
C THR A 222 -19.21 -16.13 -8.67
N PRO A 223 -19.34 -17.47 -8.54
CA PRO A 223 -18.43 -18.27 -7.72
C PRO A 223 -16.98 -18.37 -8.25
N GLU A 224 -16.78 -18.31 -9.56
CA GLU A 224 -15.44 -18.30 -10.16
C GLU A 224 -14.73 -16.99 -9.84
N ILE A 225 -15.43 -15.86 -9.96
CA ILE A 225 -14.94 -14.53 -9.59
C ILE A 225 -14.64 -14.50 -8.08
N ALA A 226 -15.54 -15.05 -7.27
CA ALA A 226 -15.40 -15.14 -5.82
C ALA A 226 -14.11 -15.81 -5.39
N LYS A 227 -13.82 -16.95 -6.01
CA LYS A 227 -12.63 -17.76 -5.74
C LYS A 227 -11.34 -17.09 -6.21
N GLU A 228 -11.37 -16.45 -7.38
CA GLU A 228 -10.18 -15.81 -7.96
C GLU A 228 -9.73 -14.60 -7.15
N LEU A 229 -10.68 -13.81 -6.63
CA LEU A 229 -10.40 -12.56 -5.93
C LEU A 229 -10.50 -12.65 -4.41
N ASP A 230 -10.85 -13.83 -3.88
CA ASP A 230 -11.11 -14.07 -2.46
C ASP A 230 -12.16 -13.07 -1.90
N ILE A 231 -13.31 -12.99 -2.58
CA ILE A 231 -14.42 -12.11 -2.21
C ILE A 231 -15.61 -12.87 -1.67
N SER A 232 -16.33 -12.25 -0.74
CA SER A 232 -17.53 -12.84 -0.13
C SER A 232 -18.82 -12.39 -0.83
N HIS A 233 -18.84 -11.17 -1.38
CA HIS A 233 -20.04 -10.59 -1.98
C HIS A 233 -19.72 -9.94 -3.32
N ILE A 234 -20.69 -9.94 -4.23
CA ILE A 234 -20.66 -9.20 -5.50
C ILE A 234 -21.82 -8.21 -5.56
N LEU A 235 -21.52 -6.98 -5.97
CA LEU A 235 -22.49 -5.96 -6.34
C LEU A 235 -22.57 -5.87 -7.86
N GLU A 236 -23.74 -6.13 -8.43
CA GLU A 236 -24.05 -5.82 -9.83
C GLU A 236 -24.93 -4.59 -9.89
N ALA A 237 -24.74 -3.76 -10.92
CA ALA A 237 -25.73 -2.74 -11.22
C ALA A 237 -25.83 -2.44 -12.71
N SER A 238 -26.97 -1.86 -13.07
CA SER A 238 -27.19 -1.28 -14.39
C SER A 238 -27.66 0.16 -14.23
N VAL A 239 -27.22 1.01 -15.15
CA VAL A 239 -27.53 2.44 -15.16
C VAL A 239 -28.20 2.75 -16.48
N GLN A 240 -29.37 3.36 -16.40
CA GLN A 240 -30.11 3.89 -17.53
C GLN A 240 -30.31 5.39 -17.32
N LYS A 241 -29.81 6.18 -18.26
CA LYS A 241 -29.99 7.62 -18.29
C LYS A 241 -30.90 7.98 -19.45
N GLN A 242 -31.99 8.67 -19.14
CA GLN A 242 -32.94 9.17 -20.13
C GLN A 242 -33.27 10.63 -19.84
N MET A 243 -32.82 11.52 -20.72
CA MET A 243 -33.00 12.98 -20.57
C MET A 243 -32.49 13.48 -19.21
N ASP A 244 -33.41 13.86 -18.31
CA ASP A 244 -33.13 14.39 -16.97
C ASP A 244 -33.31 13.35 -15.85
N LYS A 245 -33.62 12.10 -16.19
CA LYS A 245 -33.80 11.01 -15.23
C LYS A 245 -32.68 10.00 -15.30
N VAL A 246 -32.34 9.47 -14.13
CA VAL A 246 -31.42 8.33 -13.98
C VAL A 246 -32.13 7.24 -13.21
N ARG A 247 -32.08 6.03 -13.75
CA ARG A 247 -32.50 4.81 -13.09
C ARG A 247 -31.29 3.92 -12.87
N ILE A 248 -31.10 3.45 -11.64
CA ILE A 248 -30.05 2.51 -11.27
C ILE A 248 -30.71 1.28 -10.64
N VAL A 249 -30.50 0.12 -11.24
CA VAL A 249 -30.91 -1.16 -10.65
C VAL A 249 -29.67 -1.79 -10.04
N VAL A 250 -29.71 -2.09 -8.75
CA VAL A 250 -28.59 -2.63 -7.98
C VAL A 250 -28.95 -4.00 -7.43
N GLN A 251 -28.00 -4.94 -7.46
CA GLN A 251 -28.14 -6.29 -6.95
C GLN A 251 -26.93 -6.66 -6.10
N LEU A 252 -27.19 -7.24 -4.94
CA LEU A 252 -26.18 -7.78 -4.04
C LEU A 252 -26.30 -9.30 -3.98
N ILE A 253 -25.17 -9.98 -4.17
CA ILE A 253 -25.10 -11.44 -4.36
C ILE A 253 -24.08 -12.01 -3.37
N ASP A 254 -24.42 -13.12 -2.69
CA ASP A 254 -23.45 -13.98 -2.02
C ASP A 254 -22.61 -14.65 -3.10
N ALA A 255 -21.34 -14.24 -3.18
CA ALA A 255 -20.50 -14.62 -4.29
C ALA A 255 -20.11 -16.11 -4.27
N LYS A 256 -20.06 -16.73 -3.08
CA LYS A 256 -19.63 -18.12 -2.91
C LYS A 256 -20.72 -19.10 -3.31
N HIS A 257 -21.97 -18.77 -3.00
CA HIS A 257 -23.12 -19.65 -3.22
C HIS A 257 -23.97 -19.25 -4.42
N ASP A 258 -23.65 -18.12 -5.08
CA ASP A 258 -24.43 -17.54 -6.18
C ASP A 258 -25.89 -17.27 -5.78
N VAL A 259 -26.09 -16.72 -4.58
CA VAL A 259 -27.42 -16.46 -4.02
C VAL A 259 -27.68 -14.95 -4.00
N HIS A 260 -28.78 -14.52 -4.61
CA HIS A 260 -29.24 -13.14 -4.50
C HIS A 260 -29.64 -12.83 -3.06
N ILE A 261 -28.99 -11.81 -2.49
CA ILE A 261 -29.28 -11.30 -1.15
C ILE A 261 -30.33 -10.19 -1.23
N TRP A 262 -30.12 -9.26 -2.16
CA TRP A 262 -30.95 -8.07 -2.29
C TRP A 262 -30.92 -7.53 -3.73
N SER A 263 -32.02 -6.92 -4.15
CA SER A 263 -32.13 -6.18 -5.41
C SER A 263 -33.11 -5.03 -5.22
N ASP A 264 -32.79 -3.87 -5.78
CA ASP A 264 -33.67 -2.70 -5.72
C ASP A 264 -33.42 -1.76 -6.91
N ASP A 265 -34.38 -0.88 -7.18
CA ASP A 265 -34.28 0.10 -8.25
C ASP A 265 -34.49 1.54 -7.75
N PHE A 266 -33.54 2.40 -8.12
CA PHE A 266 -33.49 3.80 -7.70
C PHE A 266 -33.70 4.68 -8.93
N GLU A 267 -34.82 5.40 -8.97
CA GLU A 267 -35.10 6.42 -10.00
C GLU A 267 -35.12 7.81 -9.37
N ARG A 268 -34.32 8.73 -9.93
CA ARG A 268 -34.25 10.13 -9.52
C ARG A 268 -34.01 11.05 -10.70
N HIS A 269 -34.23 12.35 -10.50
CA HIS A 269 -33.71 13.36 -11.41
C HIS A 269 -32.18 13.39 -11.35
N TYR A 270 -31.55 13.69 -12.48
CA TYR A 270 -30.10 13.78 -12.64
C TYR A 270 -29.48 14.79 -11.65
N GLY A 271 -30.21 15.85 -11.31
CA GLY A 271 -29.81 16.83 -10.30
C GLY A 271 -29.61 16.24 -8.90
N ASP A 272 -30.29 15.12 -8.59
CA ASP A 272 -30.28 14.46 -7.30
C ASP A 272 -29.37 13.21 -7.28
N ILE A 273 -28.48 13.06 -8.27
CA ILE A 273 -27.60 11.89 -8.42
C ILE A 273 -26.79 11.59 -7.16
N PHE A 274 -26.35 12.63 -6.46
CA PHE A 274 -25.60 12.52 -5.21
C PHE A 274 -26.43 11.87 -4.10
N LEU A 275 -27.67 12.34 -3.89
CA LEU A 275 -28.59 11.75 -2.91
C LEU A 275 -28.85 10.28 -3.21
N MET A 276 -29.06 9.97 -4.50
CA MET A 276 -29.27 8.59 -4.95
C MET A 276 -28.06 7.70 -4.64
N GLN A 277 -26.84 8.17 -4.89
CA GLN A 277 -25.62 7.42 -4.62
C GLN A 277 -25.41 7.15 -3.12
N SER A 278 -25.70 8.13 -2.26
CA SER A 278 -25.63 7.94 -0.80
C SER A 278 -26.71 7.00 -0.29
N GLU A 279 -27.92 7.07 -0.85
CA GLU A 279 -29.02 6.14 -0.54
C GLU A 279 -28.65 4.70 -0.90
N ILE A 280 -28.13 4.49 -2.11
CA ILE A 280 -27.63 3.18 -2.58
C ILE A 280 -26.52 2.66 -1.65
N ALA A 281 -25.53 3.49 -1.31
CA ALA A 281 -24.43 3.07 -0.44
C ALA A 281 -24.91 2.67 0.96
N ARG A 282 -25.84 3.42 1.57
CA ARG A 282 -26.42 3.06 2.87
C ARG A 282 -27.18 1.74 2.82
N GLU A 283 -28.00 1.54 1.78
CA GLU A 283 -28.77 0.31 1.67
C GLU A 283 -27.83 -0.89 1.47
N ILE A 284 -26.78 -0.76 0.66
CA ILE A 284 -25.75 -1.81 0.54
C ILE A 284 -25.10 -2.13 1.89
N VAL A 285 -24.67 -1.13 2.66
CA VAL A 285 -24.03 -1.34 3.97
C VAL A 285 -24.97 -2.07 4.93
N LYS A 286 -26.26 -1.69 4.92
CA LYS A 286 -27.31 -2.33 5.71
C LYS A 286 -27.54 -3.80 5.29
N GLN A 287 -27.59 -4.09 4.00
CA GLN A 287 -27.76 -5.46 3.48
C GLN A 287 -26.52 -6.35 3.74
N LEU A 288 -25.34 -5.75 3.84
CA LEU A 288 -24.11 -6.43 4.26
C LEU A 288 -24.01 -6.63 5.78
N GLU A 289 -25.02 -6.19 6.54
CA GLU A 289 -25.07 -6.24 8.01
C GLU A 289 -23.86 -5.57 8.68
N VAL A 290 -23.24 -4.60 8.01
CA VAL A 290 -22.11 -3.83 8.54
C VAL A 290 -22.62 -2.64 9.33
N THR A 291 -22.04 -2.42 10.52
CA THR A 291 -22.43 -1.30 11.38
C THR A 291 -21.84 0.00 10.87
N LEU A 292 -22.70 0.95 10.47
CA LEU A 292 -22.30 2.32 10.14
C LEU A 292 -21.84 3.07 11.40
N THR A 293 -20.58 3.51 11.41
CA THR A 293 -20.13 4.48 12.43
C THR A 293 -20.58 5.89 12.06
N PRO A 294 -20.67 6.84 13.01
CA PRO A 294 -20.97 8.24 12.68
C PRO A 294 -19.98 8.85 11.68
N THR A 295 -18.73 8.39 11.67
CA THR A 295 -17.71 8.82 10.71
C THR A 295 -17.99 8.29 9.31
N ASP A 296 -18.47 7.05 9.20
CA ASP A 296 -18.85 6.45 7.91
C ASP A 296 -20.08 7.16 7.33
N GLU A 297 -21.04 7.51 8.19
CA GLU A 297 -22.24 8.25 7.80
C GLU A 297 -21.90 9.63 7.21
N ILE A 298 -20.95 10.35 7.80
CA ILE A 298 -20.45 11.62 7.27
C ILE A 298 -19.78 11.41 5.91
N LYS A 299 -18.90 10.41 5.76
CA LYS A 299 -18.23 10.12 4.48
C LYS A 299 -19.20 9.76 3.36
N ILE A 300 -20.24 8.98 3.66
CA ILE A 300 -21.26 8.57 2.67
C ILE A 300 -22.11 9.76 2.22
N THR A 301 -22.27 10.79 3.06
CA THR A 301 -23.17 11.94 2.80
C THR A 301 -22.45 13.21 2.37
N GLU A 302 -21.14 13.30 2.59
CA GLU A 302 -20.34 14.47 2.24
C GLU A 302 -19.86 14.39 0.79
N TYR A 303 -20.51 15.16 -0.09
CA TYR A 303 -20.11 15.26 -1.49
C TYR A 303 -18.99 16.27 -1.67
N SER A 304 -17.95 15.88 -2.41
CA SER A 304 -16.84 16.75 -2.77
C SER A 304 -17.22 17.92 -3.69
N THR A 305 -18.42 17.88 -4.29
CA THR A 305 -19.04 18.98 -5.04
C THR A 305 -20.56 18.88 -4.98
N LYS A 306 -21.25 20.02 -5.09
CA LYS A 306 -22.71 20.08 -5.30
C LYS A 306 -23.08 20.41 -6.75
N ASN A 307 -22.08 20.64 -7.61
CA ASN A 307 -22.29 20.95 -9.01
C ASN A 307 -22.23 19.66 -9.84
N VAL A 308 -23.40 19.22 -10.31
CA VAL A 308 -23.55 17.95 -11.03
C VAL A 308 -22.77 17.96 -12.37
N GLU A 309 -22.67 19.11 -13.05
CA GLU A 309 -21.90 19.18 -14.29
C GLU A 309 -20.39 19.15 -14.02
N ALA A 310 -19.91 19.80 -12.94
CA ALA A 310 -18.52 19.67 -12.51
C ALA A 310 -18.16 18.21 -12.18
N TYR A 311 -19.07 17.51 -11.50
CA TYR A 311 -18.93 16.09 -11.20
C TYR A 311 -18.88 15.22 -12.47
N LYS A 312 -19.78 15.45 -13.42
CA LYS A 312 -19.78 14.76 -14.71
C LYS A 312 -18.46 14.93 -15.47
N LEU A 313 -17.92 16.14 -15.48
CA LEU A 313 -16.62 16.45 -16.10
C LEU A 313 -15.49 15.74 -15.36
N TYR A 314 -15.49 15.75 -14.02
CA TYR A 314 -14.51 14.98 -13.24
C TYR A 314 -14.54 13.48 -13.57
N LEU A 315 -15.71 12.86 -13.70
CA LEU A 315 -15.84 11.46 -14.08
C LEU A 315 -15.24 11.18 -15.47
N LYS A 316 -15.48 12.08 -16.45
CA LYS A 316 -14.82 12.00 -17.76
C LYS A 316 -13.31 12.12 -17.63
N GLY A 317 -12.83 13.06 -16.81
CA GLY A 317 -11.40 13.22 -16.53
C GLY A 317 -10.77 11.94 -15.97
N ARG A 318 -11.42 11.30 -15.00
CA ARG A 318 -10.99 10.02 -14.40
C ARG A 318 -10.97 8.88 -15.43
N PHE A 319 -12.01 8.78 -16.25
CA PHE A 319 -12.09 7.75 -17.30
C PHE A 319 -10.90 7.80 -18.26
N PHE A 320 -10.48 9.00 -18.69
CA PHE A 320 -9.32 9.15 -19.57
C PHE A 320 -7.98 9.00 -18.83
N TRP A 321 -7.92 9.37 -17.55
CA TRP A 321 -6.72 9.21 -16.73
C TRP A 321 -6.25 7.76 -16.67
N ASP A 322 -7.17 6.79 -16.53
CA ASP A 322 -6.83 5.38 -16.35
C ASP A 322 -6.17 4.72 -17.58
N ARG A 323 -6.24 5.35 -18.76
CA ARG A 323 -5.72 4.81 -20.03
C ARG A 323 -4.25 5.12 -20.29
N TRP A 324 -3.68 6.11 -19.60
CA TRP A 324 -2.24 6.42 -19.61
C TRP A 324 -1.60 6.64 -21.00
N THR A 325 -2.36 7.08 -22.00
CA THR A 325 -1.82 7.57 -23.28
C THR A 325 -1.62 9.09 -23.24
N GLU A 326 -0.70 9.63 -24.05
CA GLU A 326 -0.51 11.09 -24.11
C GLU A 326 -1.82 11.83 -24.48
N ALA A 327 -2.54 11.30 -25.48
CA ALA A 327 -3.78 11.89 -25.94
C ALA A 327 -4.89 11.85 -24.87
N ASP A 328 -5.01 10.74 -24.15
CA ASP A 328 -6.03 10.60 -23.11
C ASP A 328 -5.69 11.41 -21.86
N LEU A 329 -4.41 11.51 -21.46
CA LEU A 329 -4.01 12.40 -20.37
C LEU A 329 -4.28 13.88 -20.70
N LYS A 330 -4.09 14.30 -21.95
CA LYS A 330 -4.47 15.66 -22.39
C LYS A 330 -5.98 15.90 -22.30
N LYS A 331 -6.80 14.92 -22.68
CA LYS A 331 -8.27 15.00 -22.49
C LYS A 331 -8.63 15.05 -21.01
N SER A 332 -7.98 14.22 -20.19
CA SER A 332 -8.17 14.17 -18.74
C SER A 332 -7.93 15.55 -18.10
N VAL A 333 -6.82 16.20 -18.47
CA VAL A 333 -6.51 17.57 -18.03
C VAL A 333 -7.62 18.55 -18.42
N ALA A 334 -8.08 18.55 -19.67
CA ALA A 334 -9.14 19.46 -20.13
C ALA A 334 -10.43 19.30 -19.31
N TYR A 335 -10.87 18.06 -19.09
CA TYR A 335 -12.08 17.81 -18.30
C TYR A 335 -11.93 18.22 -16.83
N PHE A 336 -10.77 17.99 -16.21
CA PHE A 336 -10.56 18.47 -14.84
C PHE A 336 -10.48 19.99 -14.77
N GLU A 337 -9.92 20.66 -15.78
CA GLU A 337 -9.90 22.14 -15.88
C GLU A 337 -11.32 22.71 -16.03
N GLU A 338 -12.17 22.09 -16.85
CA GLU A 338 -13.59 22.48 -16.95
C GLU A 338 -14.35 22.22 -15.63
N ALA A 339 -14.06 21.11 -14.94
CA ALA A 339 -14.68 20.80 -13.65
C ALA A 339 -14.36 21.87 -12.58
N ILE A 340 -13.10 22.31 -12.48
CA ILE A 340 -12.72 23.36 -11.51
C ILE A 340 -13.20 24.75 -11.91
N ALA A 341 -13.49 24.98 -13.20
CA ALA A 341 -14.11 26.22 -13.65
C ALA A 341 -15.59 26.32 -13.20
N LEU A 342 -16.28 25.17 -13.10
CA LEU A 342 -17.64 25.08 -12.60
C LEU A 342 -17.74 24.98 -11.08
N ASP A 343 -16.73 24.40 -10.41
CA ASP A 343 -16.61 24.36 -8.96
C ASP A 343 -15.15 24.52 -8.51
N SER A 344 -14.79 25.75 -8.15
CA SER A 344 -13.42 26.10 -7.74
C SER A 344 -12.93 25.45 -6.45
N LEU A 345 -13.83 24.82 -5.68
CA LEU A 345 -13.54 24.07 -4.45
C LEU A 345 -13.57 22.56 -4.67
N TYR A 346 -13.61 22.08 -5.92
CA TYR A 346 -13.67 20.65 -6.18
C TYR A 346 -12.29 19.97 -6.08
N ALA A 347 -11.89 19.63 -4.85
CA ALA A 347 -10.55 19.11 -4.52
C ALA A 347 -10.10 17.88 -5.35
N PRO A 348 -10.94 16.85 -5.60
CA PRO A 348 -10.57 15.72 -6.44
C PRO A 348 -10.12 16.08 -7.86
N ALA A 349 -10.70 17.11 -8.49
CA ALA A 349 -10.31 17.55 -9.83
C ALA A 349 -8.90 18.16 -9.82
N TYR A 350 -8.55 18.94 -8.80
CA TYR A 350 -7.18 19.43 -8.61
C TYR A 350 -6.19 18.28 -8.39
N ALA A 351 -6.55 17.26 -7.60
CA ALA A 351 -5.68 16.10 -7.41
C ALA A 351 -5.46 15.31 -8.71
N GLY A 352 -6.52 15.17 -9.53
CA GLY A 352 -6.46 14.59 -10.87
C GLY A 352 -5.51 15.36 -11.81
N LEU A 353 -5.58 16.69 -11.83
CA LEU A 353 -4.62 17.54 -12.56
C LEU A 353 -3.19 17.32 -12.08
N GLY A 354 -2.99 17.26 -10.76
CA GLY A 354 -1.70 16.98 -10.16
C GLY A 354 -1.09 15.68 -10.68
N ALA A 355 -1.87 14.61 -10.66
CA ALA A 355 -1.48 13.29 -11.14
C ALA A 355 -1.19 13.27 -12.64
N CYS A 356 -2.03 13.91 -13.46
CA CYS A 356 -1.85 14.07 -14.91
C CYS A 356 -0.51 14.71 -15.26
N TYR A 357 -0.25 15.90 -14.72
CA TYR A 357 0.99 16.62 -15.00
C TYR A 357 2.23 15.88 -14.49
N ASN A 358 2.12 15.15 -13.37
CA ASN A 358 3.21 14.30 -12.88
C ASN A 358 3.53 13.17 -13.87
N VAL A 359 2.53 12.43 -14.35
CA VAL A 359 2.76 11.35 -15.32
C VAL A 359 3.27 11.88 -16.65
N MET A 360 2.70 12.96 -17.17
CA MET A 360 3.17 13.56 -18.43
C MET A 360 4.62 14.05 -18.31
N ALA A 361 5.02 14.62 -17.15
CA ALA A 361 6.41 15.00 -16.88
C ALA A 361 7.34 13.78 -16.76
N LEU A 362 6.87 12.69 -16.14
CA LEU A 362 7.56 11.41 -16.02
C LEU A 362 7.61 10.60 -17.32
N ARG A 363 6.94 11.05 -18.39
CA ARG A 363 6.95 10.41 -19.72
C ARG A 363 7.55 11.32 -20.80
N ASP A 364 8.04 12.50 -20.40
CA ASP A 364 8.50 13.57 -21.30
C ASP A 364 7.45 14.02 -22.33
N TRP A 365 6.15 13.77 -22.08
CA TRP A 365 5.01 14.31 -22.85
C TRP A 365 4.65 15.75 -22.47
N PHE A 366 5.31 16.25 -21.43
CA PHE A 366 5.24 17.64 -21.01
C PHE A 366 6.63 18.07 -20.53
N ARG A 367 6.95 19.35 -20.67
CA ARG A 367 8.25 19.88 -20.22
C ARG A 367 8.41 19.60 -18.72
N ARG A 368 9.36 18.72 -18.38
CA ARG A 368 9.44 18.09 -17.05
C ARG A 368 9.37 19.06 -15.88
N LYS A 369 10.20 20.11 -15.89
CA LYS A 369 10.23 21.10 -14.80
C LYS A 369 8.86 21.75 -14.60
N GLU A 370 8.25 22.24 -15.67
CA GLU A 370 6.93 22.88 -15.62
C GLU A 370 5.83 21.89 -15.22
N GLY A 371 5.90 20.65 -15.71
CA GLY A 371 4.95 19.59 -15.36
C GLY A 371 5.01 19.23 -13.88
N ILE A 372 6.21 19.08 -13.31
CA ILE A 372 6.39 18.83 -11.87
C ILE A 372 5.93 20.02 -11.03
N GLU A 373 6.23 21.26 -11.44
CA GLU A 373 5.75 22.47 -10.76
C GLU A 373 4.23 22.55 -10.76
N LYS A 374 3.58 22.29 -11.91
CA LYS A 374 2.12 22.20 -12.00
C LYS A 374 1.56 21.07 -11.14
N ALA A 375 2.17 19.88 -11.20
CA ALA A 375 1.75 18.72 -10.44
C ALA A 375 1.72 19.02 -8.94
N LYS A 376 2.82 19.56 -8.42
CA LYS A 376 2.95 19.96 -7.02
C LYS A 376 1.91 21.01 -6.63
N ARG A 377 1.77 22.08 -7.42
CA ARG A 377 0.82 23.16 -7.16
C ARG A 377 -0.61 22.65 -7.07
N TYR A 378 -1.03 21.81 -8.01
CA TYR A 378 -2.40 21.28 -8.03
C TYR A 378 -2.65 20.27 -6.91
N SER A 379 -1.71 19.38 -6.62
CA SER A 379 -1.83 18.47 -5.47
C SER A 379 -1.88 19.23 -4.14
N GLU A 380 -1.05 20.27 -3.96
CA GLU A 380 -1.10 21.13 -2.76
C GLU A 380 -2.41 21.92 -2.68
N LYS A 381 -2.94 22.41 -3.80
CA LYS A 381 -4.24 23.08 -3.84
C LYS A 381 -5.39 22.14 -3.46
N ALA A 382 -5.36 20.90 -3.94
CA ALA A 382 -6.32 19.87 -3.54
C ALA A 382 -6.30 19.68 -2.02
N LEU A 383 -5.10 19.52 -1.43
CA LEU A 383 -4.93 19.32 0.02
C LEU A 383 -5.25 20.55 0.88
N ALA A 384 -5.16 21.75 0.30
CA ALA A 384 -5.60 22.97 0.96
C ALA A 384 -7.13 23.05 1.08
N ILE A 385 -7.85 22.39 0.17
CA ILE A 385 -9.31 22.31 0.18
C ILE A 385 -9.77 21.11 1.01
N ASP A 386 -9.23 19.92 0.74
CA ASP A 386 -9.55 18.68 1.43
C ASP A 386 -8.27 17.88 1.74
N LYS A 387 -8.02 17.68 3.04
CA LYS A 387 -6.82 16.99 3.55
C LYS A 387 -6.88 15.47 3.43
N ASN A 388 -8.00 14.90 2.98
CA ASN A 388 -8.23 13.45 2.90
C ASN A 388 -8.09 12.89 1.48
N ILE A 389 -7.54 13.66 0.52
CA ILE A 389 -7.37 13.22 -0.87
C ILE A 389 -6.10 12.37 -1.05
N SER A 390 -6.25 11.04 -0.99
CA SER A 390 -5.15 10.08 -1.13
C SER A 390 -4.28 10.31 -2.38
N LEU A 391 -4.90 10.50 -3.55
CA LEU A 391 -4.18 10.70 -4.82
C LEU A 391 -3.19 11.88 -4.80
N ALA A 392 -3.52 12.96 -4.07
CA ALA A 392 -2.64 14.11 -3.94
C ALA A 392 -1.39 13.77 -3.12
N TYR A 393 -1.54 13.01 -2.03
CA TYR A 393 -0.40 12.51 -1.24
C TYR A 393 0.46 11.52 -2.04
N ALA A 394 -0.14 10.60 -2.81
CA ALA A 394 0.61 9.71 -3.70
C ALA A 394 1.44 10.48 -4.74
N THR A 395 0.86 11.53 -5.32
CA THR A 395 1.53 12.39 -6.29
C THR A 395 2.69 13.16 -5.65
N LEU A 396 2.47 13.79 -4.50
CA LEU A 396 3.53 14.51 -3.77
C LEU A 396 4.64 13.58 -3.29
N GLY A 397 4.32 12.35 -2.87
CA GLY A 397 5.30 11.33 -2.52
C GLY A 397 6.14 10.90 -3.72
N THR A 398 5.52 10.77 -4.89
CA THR A 398 6.21 10.48 -6.16
C THR A 398 7.17 11.61 -6.56
N ILE A 399 6.72 12.87 -6.47
CA ILE A 399 7.57 14.05 -6.73
C ILE A 399 8.74 14.10 -5.73
N ALA A 400 8.47 13.89 -4.45
CA ALA A 400 9.50 13.87 -3.41
C ALA A 400 10.55 12.77 -3.66
N SER A 401 10.13 11.62 -4.19
CA SER A 401 11.01 10.48 -4.51
C SER A 401 11.90 10.77 -5.72
N TRP A 402 11.30 11.21 -6.82
CA TRP A 402 11.95 11.17 -8.14
C TRP A 402 12.52 12.51 -8.59
N TYR A 403 12.04 13.61 -8.01
CA TYR A 403 12.46 14.96 -8.36
C TYR A 403 13.23 15.64 -7.22
N ASP A 404 12.64 15.71 -6.03
CA ASP A 404 13.26 16.42 -4.90
C ASP A 404 14.36 15.60 -4.20
N TRP A 405 14.35 14.27 -4.39
CA TRP A 405 15.19 13.31 -3.65
C TRP A 405 15.06 13.47 -2.12
N ASN A 406 13.84 13.80 -1.67
CA ASN A 406 13.50 13.94 -0.26
C ASN A 406 12.84 12.64 0.24
N TRP A 407 13.67 11.65 0.56
CA TRP A 407 13.23 10.29 0.92
C TRP A 407 12.29 10.27 2.13
N LYS A 408 12.60 11.07 3.15
CA LYS A 408 11.79 11.16 4.36
C LYS A 408 10.38 11.68 4.06
N GLN A 409 10.30 12.73 3.24
CA GLN A 409 9.01 13.26 2.82
C GLN A 409 8.29 12.27 1.90
N ALA A 410 9.00 11.63 0.98
CA ALA A 410 8.43 10.64 0.09
C ALA A 410 7.74 9.51 0.86
N VAL A 411 8.43 8.88 1.81
CA VAL A 411 7.88 7.81 2.67
C VAL A 411 6.65 8.31 3.41
N LYS A 412 6.75 9.47 4.07
CA LYS A 412 5.63 10.05 4.83
C LYS A 412 4.38 10.26 3.96
N GLN A 413 4.55 10.80 2.77
CA GLN A 413 3.44 11.12 1.87
C GLN A 413 2.80 9.85 1.29
N THR A 414 3.61 8.88 0.85
CA THR A 414 3.08 7.62 0.32
C THR A 414 2.41 6.76 1.39
N GLU A 415 2.95 6.71 2.62
CA GLU A 415 2.31 6.00 3.73
C GLU A 415 0.98 6.66 4.13
N HIS A 416 0.93 7.99 4.14
CA HIS A 416 -0.31 8.69 4.44
C HIS A 416 -1.37 8.48 3.34
N SER A 417 -0.97 8.43 2.07
CA SER A 417 -1.86 8.07 0.97
C SER A 417 -2.47 6.67 1.16
N ILE A 418 -1.65 5.67 1.49
CA ILE A 418 -2.13 4.31 1.78
C ILE A 418 -3.06 4.29 3.01
N PHE A 419 -2.75 5.09 4.04
CA PHE A 419 -3.60 5.20 5.22
C PHE A 419 -4.98 5.79 4.92
N LEU A 420 -5.04 6.81 4.07
CA LEU A 420 -6.30 7.47 3.69
C LEU A 420 -7.18 6.59 2.80
N GLU A 421 -6.56 5.82 1.89
CA GLU A 421 -7.28 4.94 0.96
C GLU A 421 -6.54 3.60 0.85
N PRO A 422 -6.86 2.62 1.71
CA PRO A 422 -6.18 1.32 1.76
C PRO A 422 -6.33 0.44 0.51
N THR A 423 -7.14 0.87 -0.46
CA THR A 423 -7.38 0.22 -1.75
C THR A 423 -6.72 0.96 -2.92
N ASN A 424 -6.02 2.09 -2.67
CA ASN A 424 -5.40 2.89 -3.73
C ASN A 424 -4.14 2.23 -4.31
N ALA A 425 -4.30 1.45 -5.38
CA ALA A 425 -3.19 0.74 -6.02
C ALA A 425 -2.04 1.65 -6.48
N THR A 426 -2.33 2.90 -6.86
CA THR A 426 -1.30 3.87 -7.26
C THR A 426 -0.40 4.22 -6.07
N ALA A 427 -0.96 4.38 -4.88
CA ALA A 427 -0.21 4.63 -3.65
C ALA A 427 0.69 3.46 -3.27
N TYR A 428 0.17 2.22 -3.32
CA TYR A 428 0.96 1.01 -3.09
C TYR A 428 2.11 0.88 -4.10
N CYS A 429 1.85 1.14 -5.38
CA CYS A 429 2.87 1.08 -6.42
C CYS A 429 3.96 2.15 -6.23
N ALA A 430 3.57 3.39 -5.92
CA ALA A 430 4.51 4.47 -5.62
C ALA A 430 5.40 4.12 -4.42
N TYR A 431 4.80 3.58 -3.34
CA TYR A 431 5.55 3.17 -2.16
C TYR A 431 6.48 1.98 -2.43
N ALA A 432 6.01 0.96 -3.15
CA ALA A 432 6.84 -0.17 -3.57
C ALA A 432 8.05 0.29 -4.39
N SER A 433 7.83 1.21 -5.33
CA SER A 433 8.91 1.78 -6.15
C SER A 433 9.93 2.55 -5.30
N LEU A 434 9.46 3.34 -4.33
CA LEU A 434 10.32 4.04 -3.36
C LEU A 434 11.12 3.06 -2.50
N LEU A 435 10.48 2.03 -1.95
CA LEU A 435 11.15 1.00 -1.14
C LEU A 435 12.25 0.28 -1.94
N ASN A 436 12.00 -0.01 -3.22
CA ASN A 436 13.00 -0.60 -4.10
C ASN A 436 14.21 0.32 -4.29
N VAL A 437 13.99 1.63 -4.47
CA VAL A 437 15.07 2.64 -4.53
C VAL A 437 15.85 2.71 -3.24
N LEU A 438 15.20 2.59 -2.09
CA LEU A 438 15.82 2.61 -0.76
C LEU A 438 16.46 1.26 -0.37
N GLY A 439 16.46 0.27 -1.27
CA GLY A 439 17.05 -1.05 -1.01
C GLY A 439 16.20 -1.97 -0.11
N ARG A 440 14.99 -1.54 0.30
CA ARG A 440 14.02 -2.32 1.09
C ARG A 440 13.23 -3.28 0.16
N ARG A 441 13.96 -4.15 -0.56
CA ARG A 441 13.42 -4.96 -1.67
C ARG A 441 12.32 -5.95 -1.25
N LYS A 442 12.50 -6.61 -0.11
CA LYS A 442 11.49 -7.56 0.42
C LYS A 442 10.15 -6.86 0.65
N GLU A 443 10.18 -5.71 1.30
CA GLU A 443 8.98 -4.91 1.54
C GLU A 443 8.41 -4.37 0.22
N ALA A 444 9.26 -3.87 -0.69
CA ALA A 444 8.82 -3.42 -2.02
C ALA A 444 8.01 -4.50 -2.76
N LYS A 445 8.42 -5.76 -2.66
CA LYS A 445 7.72 -6.91 -3.25
C LYS A 445 6.36 -7.18 -2.60
N GLU A 446 6.26 -7.07 -1.27
CA GLU A 446 4.98 -7.20 -0.57
C GLU A 446 3.98 -6.12 -1.03
N TYR A 447 4.43 -4.86 -1.10
CA TYR A 447 3.58 -3.74 -1.52
C TYR A 447 3.22 -3.79 -3.01
N ILE A 448 4.09 -4.25 -3.90
CA ILE A 448 3.73 -4.37 -5.32
C ILE A 448 2.74 -5.51 -5.58
N ILE A 449 2.75 -6.57 -4.76
CA ILE A 449 1.73 -7.64 -4.80
C ILE A 449 0.37 -7.07 -4.39
N LEU A 450 0.33 -6.25 -3.33
CA LEU A 450 -0.89 -5.53 -2.94
C LEU A 450 -1.36 -4.58 -4.05
N ALA A 451 -0.46 -3.83 -4.68
CA ALA A 451 -0.81 -2.98 -5.80
C ALA A 451 -1.49 -3.78 -6.93
N LYS A 452 -0.98 -4.97 -7.29
CA LYS A 452 -1.61 -5.86 -8.28
C LYS A 452 -2.96 -6.38 -7.83
N LYS A 453 -3.11 -6.76 -6.56
CA LYS A 453 -4.41 -7.18 -5.99
C LYS A 453 -5.44 -6.06 -6.16
N TYR A 454 -5.04 -4.84 -5.86
CA TYR A 454 -5.88 -3.66 -5.94
C TYR A 454 -5.96 -3.04 -7.33
N ASN A 455 -5.16 -3.43 -8.32
CA ASN A 455 -5.31 -2.98 -9.71
C ASN A 455 -4.46 -3.87 -10.65
N PRO A 456 -5.00 -5.01 -11.12
CA PRO A 456 -4.28 -5.94 -11.99
C PRO A 456 -4.25 -5.52 -13.46
N ASN A 457 -4.89 -4.40 -13.84
CA ASN A 457 -4.86 -3.92 -15.24
C ASN A 457 -4.05 -2.64 -15.41
N ALA A 458 -3.39 -2.15 -14.36
CA ALA A 458 -2.52 -0.99 -14.45
C ALA A 458 -1.12 -1.38 -14.97
N PRO A 459 -0.75 -1.01 -16.22
CA PRO A 459 0.54 -1.39 -16.81
C PRO A 459 1.77 -0.90 -16.00
N MET A 460 1.61 0.22 -15.27
CA MET A 460 2.67 0.79 -14.45
C MET A 460 3.05 -0.10 -13.26
N ILE A 461 2.08 -0.85 -12.70
CA ILE A 461 2.32 -1.77 -11.59
C ILE A 461 3.22 -2.93 -12.02
N TYR A 462 2.92 -3.53 -13.17
CA TYR A 462 3.75 -4.58 -13.77
C TYR A 462 5.12 -4.03 -14.21
N SER A 463 5.16 -2.81 -14.74
CA SER A 463 6.42 -2.13 -15.04
C SER A 463 7.29 -1.93 -13.80
N THR A 464 6.71 -1.56 -12.66
CA THR A 464 7.44 -1.43 -11.39
C THR A 464 7.82 -2.79 -10.82
N SER A 465 6.94 -3.78 -10.91
CA SER A 465 7.21 -5.15 -10.48
C SER A 465 8.38 -5.78 -11.24
N SER A 466 8.46 -5.59 -12.56
CA SER A 466 9.59 -6.08 -13.36
C SER A 466 10.93 -5.54 -12.84
N GLN A 467 10.97 -4.27 -12.41
CA GLN A 467 12.18 -3.65 -11.86
C GLN A 467 12.59 -4.23 -10.51
N ILE A 468 11.60 -4.60 -9.68
CA ILE A 468 11.83 -5.22 -8.38
C ILE A 468 12.44 -6.61 -8.61
N TYR A 469 11.81 -7.46 -9.44
CA TYR A 469 12.33 -8.80 -9.76
C TYR A 469 13.70 -8.74 -10.44
N TYR A 470 13.90 -7.81 -11.37
CA TYR A 470 15.21 -7.59 -11.99
C TYR A 470 16.30 -7.30 -10.95
N ASN A 471 16.02 -6.44 -9.97
CA ASN A 471 16.98 -6.11 -8.91
C ASN A 471 17.17 -7.25 -7.89
N GLU A 472 16.22 -8.17 -7.77
CA GLU A 472 16.36 -9.42 -7.00
C GLU A 472 17.19 -10.47 -7.76
N GLY A 473 17.37 -10.32 -9.08
CA GLY A 473 18.03 -11.30 -9.94
C GLY A 473 17.09 -12.37 -10.49
N ASP A 474 15.78 -12.24 -10.28
CA ASP A 474 14.74 -13.10 -10.84
C ASP A 474 14.37 -12.57 -12.24
N PHE A 475 15.20 -12.90 -13.23
CA PHE A 475 15.12 -12.30 -14.56
C PHE A 475 13.96 -12.85 -15.38
N GLU A 476 13.62 -14.12 -15.20
CA GLU A 476 12.48 -14.80 -15.81
C GLU A 476 11.18 -14.11 -15.39
N LYS A 477 10.99 -13.91 -14.09
CA LYS A 477 9.80 -13.22 -13.59
C LYS A 477 9.79 -11.75 -13.97
N SER A 478 10.96 -11.10 -14.04
CA SER A 478 11.05 -9.75 -14.62
C SER A 478 10.55 -9.72 -16.07
N VAL A 479 10.91 -10.70 -16.91
CA VAL A 479 10.40 -10.82 -18.28
C VAL A 479 8.88 -10.98 -18.30
N GLU A 480 8.33 -11.93 -17.53
CA GLU A 480 6.87 -12.15 -17.42
C GLU A 480 6.13 -10.85 -17.10
N GLU A 481 6.62 -10.11 -16.10
CA GLU A 481 6.03 -8.83 -15.68
C GLU A 481 6.14 -7.76 -16.77
N THR A 482 7.24 -7.71 -17.52
CA THR A 482 7.32 -6.78 -18.66
C THR A 482 6.38 -7.16 -19.79
N ILE A 483 6.14 -8.46 -20.04
CA ILE A 483 5.18 -8.94 -21.04
C ILE A 483 3.78 -8.52 -20.63
N LYS A 484 3.40 -8.78 -19.38
CA LYS A 484 2.10 -8.37 -18.86
C LYS A 484 1.90 -6.85 -18.90
N ALA A 485 2.93 -6.07 -18.56
CA ALA A 485 2.89 -4.62 -18.70
C ALA A 485 2.60 -4.20 -20.15
N TYR A 486 3.17 -4.89 -21.14
CA TYR A 486 3.00 -4.59 -22.56
C TYR A 486 1.61 -4.97 -23.08
N GLU A 487 1.07 -6.12 -22.69
CA GLU A 487 -0.30 -6.52 -23.00
C GLU A 487 -1.34 -5.50 -22.52
N LEU A 488 -1.06 -4.84 -21.40
CA LEU A 488 -1.89 -3.80 -20.79
C LEU A 488 -1.63 -2.39 -21.37
N GLY A 489 -0.92 -2.28 -22.51
CA GLY A 489 -0.60 -1.00 -23.16
C GLY A 489 0.55 -0.22 -22.51
N GLY A 490 1.27 -0.82 -21.56
CA GLY A 490 2.49 -0.28 -20.98
C GLY A 490 3.73 -0.54 -21.81
N PHE A 491 4.85 0.10 -21.45
CA PHE A 491 6.12 -0.15 -22.12
C PHE A 491 7.28 -0.17 -21.12
N SER A 492 7.77 -1.38 -20.80
CA SER A 492 8.98 -1.63 -19.98
C SER A 492 10.04 -2.40 -20.77
N ILE A 493 10.22 -2.04 -22.05
CA ILE A 493 11.05 -2.80 -22.99
C ILE A 493 12.52 -2.90 -22.56
N HIS A 494 13.01 -1.91 -21.80
CA HIS A 494 14.38 -1.87 -21.29
C HIS A 494 14.67 -3.05 -20.35
N TYR A 495 13.82 -3.26 -19.34
CA TYR A 495 14.03 -4.34 -18.38
C TYR A 495 13.84 -5.71 -19.01
N ARG A 496 12.98 -5.84 -20.03
CA ARG A 496 12.86 -7.06 -20.83
C ARG A 496 14.17 -7.39 -21.55
N PHE A 497 14.73 -6.40 -22.26
CA PHE A 497 16.00 -6.55 -22.97
C PHE A 497 17.14 -6.93 -22.02
N TYR A 498 17.24 -6.22 -20.88
CA TYR A 498 18.27 -6.50 -19.89
C TYR A 498 18.11 -7.87 -19.25
N SER A 499 16.89 -8.30 -18.94
CA SER A 499 16.63 -9.64 -18.41
C SER A 499 17.07 -10.73 -19.40
N TYR A 500 16.70 -10.61 -20.68
CA TYR A 500 17.10 -11.61 -21.68
C TYR A 500 18.61 -11.70 -21.87
N ILE A 501 19.34 -10.57 -21.82
CA ILE A 501 20.82 -10.59 -21.81
C ILE A 501 21.34 -11.36 -20.60
N ARG A 502 20.77 -11.16 -19.41
CA ARG A 502 21.18 -11.83 -18.17
C ARG A 502 20.87 -13.34 -18.18
N LEU A 503 19.83 -13.74 -18.90
CA LEU A 503 19.45 -15.14 -19.12
C LEU A 503 20.21 -15.81 -20.27
N HIS A 504 21.07 -15.07 -20.98
CA HIS A 504 21.73 -15.52 -22.20
C HIS A 504 20.77 -15.89 -23.34
N GLU A 505 19.54 -15.39 -23.30
CA GLU A 505 18.51 -15.58 -24.33
C GLU A 505 18.61 -14.47 -25.40
N TYR A 506 19.72 -14.44 -26.15
CA TYR A 506 20.02 -13.32 -27.04
C TYR A 506 19.00 -13.15 -28.17
N ASP A 507 18.44 -14.23 -28.73
CA ASP A 507 17.40 -14.12 -29.76
C ASP A 507 16.18 -13.34 -29.26
N ASN A 508 15.77 -13.57 -28.01
CA ASN A 508 14.67 -12.85 -27.38
C ASN A 508 15.05 -11.40 -27.05
N ALA A 509 16.31 -11.14 -26.68
CA ALA A 509 16.83 -9.78 -26.54
C ALA A 509 16.77 -9.01 -27.88
N LEU A 510 17.17 -9.63 -28.99
CA LEU A 510 17.10 -9.02 -30.32
C LEU A 510 15.66 -8.77 -30.76
N LYS A 511 14.73 -9.72 -30.56
CA LYS A 511 13.30 -9.50 -30.83
C LYS A 511 12.75 -8.33 -30.02
N THR A 512 13.12 -8.22 -28.75
CA THR A 512 12.75 -7.12 -27.86
C THR A 512 13.27 -5.78 -28.36
N LEU A 513 14.52 -5.75 -28.85
CA LEU A 513 15.13 -4.56 -29.42
C LEU A 513 14.46 -4.16 -30.73
N LYS A 514 14.19 -5.13 -31.63
CA LYS A 514 13.45 -4.92 -32.88
C LYS A 514 12.06 -4.32 -32.62
N LEU A 515 11.32 -4.86 -31.65
CA LEU A 515 10.02 -4.30 -31.25
C LEU A 515 10.11 -2.85 -30.78
N ARG A 516 11.21 -2.45 -30.13
CA ARG A 516 11.43 -1.05 -29.72
C ARG A 516 11.61 -0.12 -30.91
N PHE A 517 12.29 -0.58 -31.95
CA PHE A 517 12.70 0.26 -33.09
C PHE A 517 11.80 0.11 -34.33
N SER A 518 10.70 -0.65 -34.24
CA SER A 518 9.74 -0.85 -35.33
C SER A 518 9.14 0.48 -35.83
N GLU A 519 9.01 1.49 -34.97
CA GLU A 519 8.49 2.82 -35.32
C GLU A 519 9.56 3.78 -35.86
N LEU A 520 10.85 3.44 -35.74
CA LEU A 520 11.98 4.34 -36.02
C LEU A 520 12.66 4.10 -37.38
N GLN A 521 12.06 3.28 -38.25
CA GLN A 521 12.63 2.87 -39.55
C GLN A 521 14.06 2.27 -39.45
N VAL A 522 14.47 1.75 -38.29
CA VAL A 522 15.68 0.95 -38.20
C VAL A 522 15.39 -0.39 -38.87
N HIS A 523 16.08 -0.70 -39.96
CA HIS A 523 15.92 -1.98 -40.64
C HIS A 523 16.31 -3.10 -39.67
N HIS A 524 15.37 -4.00 -39.36
CA HIS A 524 15.63 -5.16 -38.50
C HIS A 524 16.87 -5.97 -38.94
N GLU A 525 17.20 -5.92 -40.23
CA GLU A 525 18.39 -6.49 -40.86
C GLU A 525 19.72 -5.87 -40.38
N GLU A 526 19.73 -4.60 -39.94
CA GLU A 526 20.92 -3.99 -39.32
C GLU A 526 21.21 -4.65 -37.96
N ILE A 527 20.17 -4.83 -37.14
CA ILE A 527 20.29 -5.51 -35.84
C ILE A 527 20.80 -6.94 -36.03
N ASP A 528 20.28 -7.67 -37.02
CA ASP A 528 20.73 -9.04 -37.31
C ASP A 528 22.20 -9.07 -37.76
N ARG A 529 22.59 -8.21 -38.71
CA ARG A 529 23.98 -8.12 -39.20
C ARG A 529 24.98 -7.75 -38.11
N ILE A 530 24.63 -6.84 -37.20
CA ILE A 530 25.52 -6.46 -36.09
C ILE A 530 25.73 -7.64 -35.16
N TYR A 531 24.65 -8.37 -34.83
CA TYR A 531 24.74 -9.53 -33.96
C TYR A 531 25.58 -10.66 -34.59
N GLU A 532 25.40 -10.94 -35.87
CA GLU A 532 26.21 -11.94 -36.60
C GLU A 532 27.71 -11.58 -36.61
N ASN A 533 28.05 -10.30 -36.78
CA ASN A 533 29.44 -9.87 -36.88
C ASN A 533 30.15 -9.70 -35.54
N SER A 534 29.44 -9.31 -34.49
CA SER A 534 30.04 -8.81 -33.24
C SER A 534 29.33 -9.26 -31.96
N GLY A 535 28.36 -10.17 -32.09
CA GLY A 535 27.63 -10.76 -30.98
C GLY A 535 26.83 -9.73 -30.16
N ILE A 536 26.49 -10.12 -28.95
CA ILE A 536 25.69 -9.26 -28.04
C ILE A 536 26.43 -7.98 -27.63
N GLU A 537 27.76 -8.02 -27.54
CA GLU A 537 28.56 -6.84 -27.19
C GLU A 537 28.42 -5.75 -28.26
N GLY A 538 28.52 -6.11 -29.55
CA GLY A 538 28.32 -5.17 -30.64
C GLY A 538 26.92 -4.58 -30.68
N ILE A 539 25.90 -5.39 -30.36
CA ILE A 539 24.51 -4.92 -30.23
C ILE A 539 24.38 -3.90 -29.11
N VAL A 540 25.00 -4.14 -27.96
CA VAL A 540 24.98 -3.19 -26.84
C VAL A 540 25.69 -1.89 -27.21
N ARG A 541 26.84 -1.96 -27.89
CA ARG A 541 27.57 -0.76 -28.37
C ARG A 541 26.72 0.05 -29.35
N TRP A 542 26.15 -0.62 -30.36
CA TRP A 542 25.23 0.02 -31.29
C TRP A 542 24.04 0.65 -30.55
N TYR A 543 23.44 -0.05 -29.59
CA TYR A 543 22.30 0.47 -28.85
C TYR A 543 22.66 1.70 -27.99
N ILE A 544 23.88 1.77 -27.45
CA ILE A 544 24.38 2.98 -26.77
C ILE A 544 24.36 4.18 -27.73
N ASP A 545 24.77 3.99 -28.99
CA ASP A 545 24.83 5.05 -30.00
C ASP A 545 23.43 5.50 -30.46
N GLN A 546 22.45 4.59 -30.48
CA GLN A 546 21.06 4.93 -30.83
C GLN A 546 20.33 5.75 -29.75
N ILE A 547 20.82 5.78 -28.52
CA ILE A 547 20.19 6.55 -27.45
C ILE A 547 20.63 8.01 -27.56
N SER A 548 19.69 8.92 -27.73
CA SER A 548 19.99 10.37 -27.77
C SER A 548 20.58 10.87 -26.44
N ASP A 549 21.63 11.69 -26.54
CA ASP A 549 22.22 12.41 -25.41
C ASP A 549 21.40 13.65 -24.99
N LEU A 550 20.41 14.06 -25.79
CA LEU A 550 19.62 15.28 -25.56
C LEU A 550 18.43 15.07 -24.62
N ASN A 551 18.06 13.82 -24.36
CA ASN A 551 16.93 13.49 -23.50
C ASN A 551 17.42 13.06 -22.12
N ASN A 552 16.68 13.48 -21.09
CA ASN A 552 17.02 13.23 -19.70
C ASN A 552 17.19 11.72 -19.42
N TYR A 553 16.53 10.82 -20.17
CA TYR A 553 16.69 9.35 -20.09
C TYR A 553 18.03 8.78 -20.58
N GLY A 554 18.77 9.52 -21.42
CA GLY A 554 19.88 8.96 -22.19
C GLY A 554 21.04 8.48 -21.34
N TYR A 555 21.59 9.36 -20.49
CA TYR A 555 22.83 9.08 -19.76
C TYR A 555 22.72 7.91 -18.78
N TYR A 556 21.64 7.83 -17.99
CA TYR A 556 21.44 6.70 -17.06
C TYR A 556 21.34 5.36 -17.80
N ASN A 557 20.57 5.31 -18.89
CA ASN A 557 20.38 4.07 -19.65
C ASN A 557 21.65 3.66 -20.40
N LYS A 558 22.40 4.63 -20.98
CA LYS A 558 23.73 4.38 -21.55
C LYS A 558 24.69 3.84 -20.49
N ALA A 559 24.71 4.43 -19.29
CA ALA A 559 25.55 3.93 -18.21
C ALA A 559 25.24 2.47 -17.84
N ARG A 560 23.96 2.09 -17.80
CA ARG A 560 23.55 0.67 -17.61
C ARG A 560 24.05 -0.23 -18.73
N LEU A 561 23.93 0.20 -19.98
CA LEU A 561 24.42 -0.54 -21.15
C LEU A 561 25.95 -0.69 -21.11
N CYS A 562 26.70 0.35 -20.78
CA CYS A 562 28.15 0.27 -20.57
C CYS A 562 28.53 -0.77 -19.51
N MET A 563 27.73 -0.88 -18.44
CA MET A 563 27.94 -1.92 -17.43
C MET A 563 27.68 -3.34 -17.95
N LEU A 564 26.83 -3.54 -18.96
CA LEU A 564 26.64 -4.86 -19.59
C LEU A 564 27.88 -5.36 -20.31
N ILE A 565 28.69 -4.44 -20.86
CA ILE A 565 29.92 -4.74 -21.62
C ILE A 565 31.18 -4.48 -20.79
N GLY A 566 31.04 -4.23 -19.49
CA GLY A 566 32.18 -4.05 -18.57
C GLY A 566 32.89 -2.70 -18.66
N ASP A 567 32.37 -1.71 -19.40
CA ASP A 567 32.98 -0.38 -19.52
C ASP A 567 32.65 0.51 -18.32
N LYS A 568 33.36 0.26 -17.21
CA LYS A 568 33.18 0.99 -15.95
C LYS A 568 33.49 2.48 -16.08
N LYS A 569 34.48 2.86 -16.89
CA LYS A 569 34.92 4.25 -17.04
C LYS A 569 33.82 5.07 -17.69
N MET A 570 33.33 4.64 -18.85
CA MET A 570 32.25 5.32 -19.56
C MET A 570 30.97 5.32 -18.74
N ALA A 571 30.66 4.23 -18.02
CA ALA A 571 29.51 4.18 -17.12
C ALA A 571 29.58 5.27 -16.03
N LEU A 572 30.73 5.47 -15.39
CA LEU A 572 30.92 6.53 -14.38
C LEU A 572 30.78 7.93 -14.98
N ASP A 573 31.40 8.19 -16.14
CA ASP A 573 31.30 9.48 -16.84
C ASP A 573 29.83 9.82 -17.18
N LEU A 574 29.06 8.82 -17.61
CA LEU A 574 27.63 8.96 -17.91
C LEU A 574 26.78 9.11 -16.65
N LEU A 575 27.14 8.46 -15.52
CA LEU A 575 26.43 8.64 -14.26
C LEU A 575 26.63 10.05 -13.69
N GLU A 576 27.82 10.64 -13.82
CA GLU A 576 28.06 12.03 -13.43
C GLU A 576 27.18 13.00 -14.23
N LYS A 577 27.10 12.83 -15.55
CA LYS A 577 26.16 13.59 -16.39
C LYS A 577 24.70 13.33 -15.98
N SER A 578 24.33 12.08 -15.69
CA SER A 578 22.97 11.73 -15.24
C SER A 578 22.58 12.43 -13.93
N TYR A 579 23.54 12.64 -13.02
CA TYR A 579 23.35 13.43 -11.81
C TYR A 579 23.10 14.91 -12.10
N GLU A 580 23.92 15.53 -12.96
CA GLU A 580 23.76 16.93 -13.41
C GLU A 580 22.39 17.13 -14.10
N PHE A 581 22.02 16.14 -14.91
CA PHE A 581 20.70 15.73 -15.39
C PHE A 581 19.47 15.96 -14.50
N ARG A 582 19.67 15.78 -13.17
CA ARG A 582 18.62 15.38 -12.23
C ARG A 582 17.75 14.25 -12.80
N ASN A 583 18.38 13.21 -13.35
CA ASN A 583 17.63 12.10 -13.92
C ASN A 583 16.83 11.36 -12.82
N HIS A 584 15.54 11.14 -13.05
CA HIS A 584 14.65 10.51 -12.07
C HIS A 584 15.04 9.06 -11.76
N ASN A 585 15.73 8.35 -12.66
CA ASN A 585 16.27 7.01 -12.38
C ASN A 585 17.62 7.05 -11.67
N PHE A 586 18.32 8.19 -11.62
CA PHE A 586 19.64 8.29 -10.99
C PHE A 586 19.67 7.77 -9.53
N PRO A 587 18.67 8.02 -8.66
CA PRO A 587 18.60 7.42 -7.33
C PRO A 587 18.79 5.90 -7.29
N LYS A 588 18.41 5.19 -8.35
CA LYS A 588 18.48 3.73 -8.42
C LYS A 588 19.92 3.20 -8.42
N ILE A 589 20.95 4.03 -8.62
CA ILE A 589 22.34 3.56 -8.71
C ILE A 589 22.80 2.84 -7.44
N LYS A 590 22.43 3.32 -6.24
CA LYS A 590 22.95 2.82 -4.94
C LYS A 590 22.66 1.34 -4.74
N TYR A 591 21.43 0.92 -5.04
CA TYR A 591 20.94 -0.43 -4.83
C TYR A 591 20.56 -1.16 -6.13
N GLY A 592 20.78 -0.56 -7.29
CA GLY A 592 20.55 -1.22 -8.59
C GLY A 592 21.53 -2.36 -8.83
N LEU A 593 21.05 -3.43 -9.47
CA LEU A 593 21.88 -4.61 -9.77
C LEU A 593 23.03 -4.28 -10.73
N ASP A 594 22.78 -3.45 -11.74
CA ASP A 594 23.73 -3.20 -12.84
C ASP A 594 24.98 -2.43 -12.40
N PHE A 595 24.89 -1.69 -11.31
CA PHE A 595 25.98 -0.85 -10.81
C PHE A 595 26.70 -1.46 -9.59
N GLN A 596 26.35 -2.69 -9.19
CA GLN A 596 27.08 -3.39 -8.12
C GLN A 596 28.61 -3.42 -8.34
N PRO A 597 29.13 -3.65 -9.57
CA PRO A 597 30.57 -3.67 -9.80
C PRO A 597 31.28 -2.31 -9.64
N LEU A 598 30.53 -1.21 -9.46
CA LEU A 598 31.05 0.14 -9.22
C LEU A 598 31.06 0.53 -7.74
N LYS A 599 30.50 -0.28 -6.83
CA LYS A 599 30.32 0.10 -5.41
C LYS A 599 31.61 0.46 -4.67
N SER A 600 32.74 -0.10 -5.08
CA SER A 600 34.07 0.20 -4.53
C SER A 600 34.77 1.38 -5.20
N GLU A 601 34.22 1.91 -6.29
CA GLU A 601 34.84 3.01 -7.05
C GLU A 601 34.64 4.34 -6.32
N PRO A 602 35.69 5.12 -6.04
CA PRO A 602 35.58 6.39 -5.30
C PRO A 602 34.60 7.39 -5.94
N ARG A 603 34.59 7.47 -7.28
CA ARG A 603 33.66 8.32 -8.04
C ARG A 603 32.20 7.92 -7.82
N PHE A 604 31.93 6.61 -7.75
CA PHE A 604 30.58 6.09 -7.50
C PHE A 604 30.12 6.36 -6.07
N ILE A 605 30.99 6.15 -5.08
CA ILE A 605 30.71 6.47 -3.67
C ILE A 605 30.36 7.95 -3.52
N ALA A 606 31.13 8.84 -4.16
CA ALA A 606 30.84 10.28 -4.15
C ALA A 606 29.47 10.61 -4.75
N LEU A 607 29.08 9.96 -5.85
CA LEU A 607 27.75 10.11 -6.45
C LEU A 607 26.62 9.62 -5.54
N VAL A 608 26.80 8.47 -4.88
CA VAL A 608 25.84 7.91 -3.94
C VAL A 608 25.66 8.80 -2.71
N ASN A 609 26.75 9.34 -2.17
CA ASN A 609 26.69 10.23 -0.99
C ASN A 609 25.87 11.48 -1.26
N LYS A 610 25.87 12.00 -2.51
CA LYS A 610 25.04 13.14 -2.91
C LYS A 610 23.53 12.87 -2.84
N LEU A 611 23.10 11.61 -2.76
CA LEU A 611 21.70 11.23 -2.66
C LEU A 611 21.14 11.32 -1.23
N ASN A 612 21.97 11.36 -0.19
CA ASN A 612 21.52 11.43 1.22
C ASN A 612 20.44 10.38 1.59
N MET A 613 20.65 9.12 1.21
CA MET A 613 19.70 8.01 1.41
C MET A 613 19.87 7.28 2.75
N GLU A 614 20.55 7.88 3.73
CA GLU A 614 20.82 7.28 5.05
C GLU A 614 19.77 7.67 6.11
#